data_AF-A0A7V0TME0-F1
#
_entry.id   AF-A0A7V0TME0-F1
#
_cell.length_a   1.000
_cell.length_b   1.000
_cell.length_c   1.000
_cell.angle_alpha   90.00
_cell.angle_beta   90.00
_cell.angle_gamma   90.00
#
_symmetry.space_group_name_H-M   'P 1'
#
loop_
_entity.id
_entity.type
_entity.pdbx_description
1 polymer ?
#
loop_
_entity_poly.entity_id
_entity_poly.type
_entity_poly.pdbx_seq_one_letter_code
_entity_poly.pdbx_strand_id
1 'polypeptide(L)' 'MGGEELSERLFQFALGVLKLMRKIPDSKETAVIKYQLSKSSTSAGANYEEAQGAIS' A
#
# COMPACT_ATOMS: atom_id res chain seq x y z
N MET A 1 20.57 9.08 -0.94
CA MET A 1 20.65 7.64 -0.61
C MET A 1 19.55 7.13 0.35
N GLY A 2 18.66 7.97 0.91
CA GLY A 2 17.58 7.49 1.81
C GLY A 2 16.18 7.33 1.18
N GLY A 3 15.88 8.01 0.06
CA GLY A 3 14.53 8.00 -0.53
C GLY A 3 14.19 6.73 -1.32
N GLU A 4 15.17 6.14 -1.99
CA GLU A 4 15.01 4.85 -2.69
C GLU A 4 14.69 3.71 -1.72
N GLU A 5 15.23 3.76 -0.49
CA GLU A 5 14.97 2.76 0.56
C GLU A 5 13.52 2.80 1.07
N LEU A 6 12.98 4.00 1.29
CA LEU A 6 11.60 4.15 1.75
C LEU A 6 10.59 3.80 0.65
N SER A 7 10.85 4.18 -0.61
CA SER A 7 10.00 3.81 -1.75
C SER A 7 9.87 2.29 -1.88
N GLU A 8 11.00 1.58 -1.86
CA GLU A 8 11.02 0.11 -1.92
C GLU A 8 10.26 -0.51 -0.73
N ARG A 9 10.42 0.03 0.49
CA ARG A 9 9.68 -0.45 1.66
C ARG A 9 8.18 -0.23 1.56
N LEU A 10 7.74 0.91 1.02
CA LEU A 10 6.31 1.18 0.78
C LEU A 10 5.74 0.25 -0.28
N PHE A 11 6.50 -0.04 -1.34
CA PHE A 11 6.12 -1.01 -2.36
C PHE A 11 5.99 -2.42 -1.80
N GLN A 12 6.99 -2.91 -1.06
CA GLN A 12 6.96 -4.24 -0.43
C GLN A 12 5.84 -4.34 0.62
N PHE A 13 5.59 -3.27 1.39
CA PHE A 13 4.47 -3.19 2.32
C PHE A 13 3.13 -3.36 1.61
N ALA A 14 2.88 -2.59 0.53
CA ALA A 14 1.65 -2.69 -0.24
C ALA A 14 1.46 -4.10 -0.85
N LEU A 15 2.52 -4.69 -1.42
CA LEU A 15 2.47 -6.07 -1.92
C LEU A 15 2.16 -7.09 -0.81
N GLY A 16 2.73 -6.91 0.38
CA GLY A 16 2.47 -7.74 1.54
C GLY A 16 1.00 -7.70 1.96
N VAL A 17 0.42 -6.50 2.07
CA VAL A 17 -1.00 -6.31 2.40
C VAL A 17 -1.89 -6.96 1.34
N LEU A 18 -1.63 -6.72 0.06
CA LEU A 18 -2.42 -7.32 -1.03
C LEU A 18 -2.34 -8.85 -1.02
N LYS A 19 -1.16 -9.43 -0.77
CA LYS A 19 -0.99 -10.88 -0.60
C LYS A 19 -1.74 -11.42 0.62
N LEU A 20 -1.78 -10.67 1.72
CA LEU A 20 -2.58 -11.03 2.90
C LEU A 20 -4.09 -11.00 2.58
N MET A 21 -4.58 -9.96 1.88
CA MET A 21 -5.99 -9.85 1.52
C MET A 21 -6.48 -11.02 0.66
N ARG A 22 -5.60 -11.61 -0.16
CA ARG A 22 -5.89 -12.84 -0.95
C ARG A 22 -6.04 -14.10 -0.09
N LYS A 23 -5.53 -14.12 1.14
CA LYS A 23 -5.63 -15.27 2.06
C LYS A 23 -6.88 -15.20 2.96
N ILE A 24 -7.52 -14.04 3.06
CA ILE A 24 -8.72 -13.86 3.88
C ILE A 24 -9.93 -14.42 3.09
N PRO A 25 -10.81 -15.24 3.70
CA PRO A 25 -12.03 -15.71 3.05
C PRO A 25 -12.91 -14.57 2.55
N ASP A 26 -13.58 -14.78 1.42
CA ASP A 26 -14.52 -13.81 0.87
C ASP A 26 -15.86 -13.86 1.61
N SER A 27 -16.26 -12.72 2.17
CA SER A 27 -17.57 -12.47 2.75
C SER A 27 -17.92 -10.98 2.60
N LYS A 28 -19.17 -10.59 2.89
CA LYS A 28 -19.57 -9.17 2.82
C LYS A 28 -18.81 -8.33 3.85
N GLU A 29 -18.56 -8.90 5.03
CA GLU A 29 -17.82 -8.29 6.13
C GLU A 29 -16.34 -8.12 5.75
N THR A 30 -15.72 -9.14 5.16
CA THR A 30 -14.31 -9.06 4.77
C THR A 30 -14.09 -8.20 3.54
N ALA A 31 -15.10 -8.01 2.67
CA ALA A 31 -15.00 -7.14 1.50
C ALA A 31 -14.64 -5.69 1.86
N VAL A 32 -15.26 -5.13 2.91
CA VAL A 32 -14.96 -3.77 3.38
C VAL A 32 -13.53 -3.67 3.88
N ILE A 33 -13.08 -4.65 4.67
CA ILE A 33 -11.72 -4.71 5.22
C ILE A 33 -10.70 -4.81 4.09
N LYS A 34 -10.93 -5.71 3.12
CA LYS A 34 -10.08 -5.89 1.94
C LYS A 34 -9.96 -4.60 1.13
N TYR A 35 -11.07 -3.92 0.89
CA TYR A 35 -11.08 -2.66 0.17
C TYR A 35 -10.27 -1.58 0.87
N GLN A 36 -10.55 -1.35 2.16
CA GLN A 36 -9.90 -0.29 2.93
C GLN A 36 -8.39 -0.52 3.07
N LEU A 37 -7.97 -1.75 3.40
CA LEU A 37 -6.55 -2.07 3.56
C LEU A 37 -5.80 -2.01 2.23
N SER A 38 -6.38 -2.50 1.13
CA SER A 38 -5.75 -2.42 -0.20
C SER A 38 -5.57 -0.97 -0.65
N LYS A 39 -6.56 -0.12 -0.39
CA LYS A 39 -6.52 1.31 -0.74
C LYS A 39 -5.52 2.08 0.12
N SER A 40 -5.54 1.90 1.43
CA SER A 40 -4.66 2.66 2.33
C SER A 40 -3.19 2.24 2.16
N SER A 41 -2.90 0.95 1.96
CA SER A 41 -1.53 0.47 1.81
C SER A 41 -0.86 0.95 0.51
N THR A 42 -1.62 1.03 -0.58
CA THR A 42 -1.11 1.52 -1.88
C THR A 42 -1.00 3.05 -1.92
N SER A 43 -1.90 3.76 -1.24
CA SER A 43 -1.89 5.22 -1.13
C SER A 43 -0.61 5.75 -0.46
N ALA A 44 -0.04 5.02 0.50
CA ALA A 44 1.19 5.43 1.18
C ALA A 44 2.38 5.63 0.22
N GLY A 45 2.54 4.72 -0.75
CA GLY A 45 3.56 4.84 -1.81
C GLY A 45 3.28 5.99 -2.76
N ALA A 46 2.02 6.11 -3.21
CA ALA A 46 1.60 7.20 -4.11
C ALA A 46 1.82 8.59 -3.50
N ASN A 47 1.44 8.78 -2.23
CA ASN A 47 1.65 10.04 -1.53
C ASN A 47 3.14 10.33 -1.32
N TYR A 48 3.97 9.30 -1.14
CA TYR A 48 5.41 9.48 -1.03
C TYR A 48 6.01 9.94 -2.36
N GLU A 49 5.62 9.32 -3.48
CA GLU A 49 6.03 9.74 -4.83
C GLU A 49 5.57 11.17 -5.14
N GLU A 50 4.33 11.52 -4.83
CA GLU A 50 3.80 12.88 -4.96
C GLU A 50 4.62 13.88 -4.15
N ALA A 51 4.95 13.54 -2.89
CA ALA A 51 5.78 14.36 -2.04
C ALA A 51 7.20 14.54 -2.60
N GLN A 52 7.82 13.51 -3.20
CA GLN A 52 9.13 13.64 -3.86
C GLN A 52 9.04 14.50 -5.13
N GLY A 53 7.95 14.38 -5.90
CA GLY A 53 7.70 15.19 -7.10
C GLY A 53 7.45 16.66 -6.80
N ALA A 54 6.85 16.99 -5.65
CA ALA A 54 6.57 18.38 -5.25
C ALA A 54 7.82 19.21 -4.90
N ILE A 55 8.95 18.55 -4.64
CA ILE A 55 10.23 19.19 -4.26
C ILE A 55 11.19 19.30 -5.45
N SER A 56 10.81 18.77 -6.62
CA SER A 56 11.65 18.68 -7.83
C SER A 56 11.42 19.83 -8.81
#